data_AF-A0A060XIP5-F1
#
_entry.id   AF-A0A060XIP5-F1
#
_cell.length_a   1.000
_cell.length_b   1.000
_cell.length_c   1.000
_cell.angle_alpha   90.00
_cell.angle_beta   90.00
_cell.angle_gamma   90.00
#
_symmetry.space_group_name_H-M   'P 1'
#
loop_
_entity.id
_entity.type
_entity.pdbx_description
1 polymer ?
#
loop_
_entity_poly.entity_id
_entity_poly.type
_entity_poly.pdbx_seq_one_letter_code
_entity_poly.pdbx_strand_id
1 'polypeptide(L)'
;MGANTSQVSDLSENQSLRTLIGTESISDNDPFWNQLISFTFISPTSSGNSKLLEEAVIPLAKILIENNPRTGNFGALVRIFLGRTKELKISTECQDQLFIWQAHNTLFMIRCLLKVFIREMTEEELHLQFSYQERVPGSCDTGSELLLEELMCNLVHLVVEVPLLDITYSILFEAVTTMLVLLSYQLFHKEILRDGLIYQYLMKGRCLSLTSLFVKTLLYNFIRQEKCPPPATHIFEQQSDRGGLLYGLALGVASGLWSVFALGGAGSKPGLEQEQNPLPLSNQSLLLLLVLANLTDGPNNCPNPYRQAVTCFKNTQDMSSVPTEQHHMFQINFNSLYTALCEQQRSDQATLILYTLLHQNTNMRTYMLSRTDMENLVMPILKILYHVEDRNSHHVYMALIILLILTEEDTFNRSIHEVVLKNITWYSERSLTEISLGSLLILVVIRTIQFNMTRTRDKYLHTNCLAALANMSAQFRCLHQYAAQRIISLFALLSKKHNKILEQATQSPRGLRRADYVSTVPLLPWSPGPPATSTAISHTHHSLLFNNVQLLNLFAVLNQSASQSVTTNVITRWMQTHK
;
A
#
# COMPACT_ATOMS: atom_id res chain seq x y z
N MET A 1 34.09 30.09 -4.21
CA MET A 1 33.48 29.62 -5.47
C MET A 1 32.12 29.06 -5.11
N GLY A 2 31.07 29.72 -5.59
CA GLY A 2 29.74 29.73 -4.95
C GLY A 2 29.01 28.40 -5.03
N ALA A 3 28.44 27.96 -3.91
CA ALA A 3 27.38 26.99 -3.90
C ALA A 3 26.17 27.60 -4.61
N ASN A 4 25.84 27.09 -5.80
CA ASN A 4 24.67 27.54 -6.55
C ASN A 4 23.41 27.05 -5.82
N THR A 5 22.85 27.87 -4.94
CA THR A 5 21.47 27.72 -4.48
C THR A 5 20.56 27.85 -5.70
N SER A 6 20.14 26.71 -6.26
CA SER A 6 19.37 26.67 -7.49
C SER A 6 17.89 26.67 -7.13
N GLN A 7 17.14 27.71 -7.49
CA GLN A 7 15.68 27.57 -7.52
C GLN A 7 15.31 26.64 -8.68
N VAL A 8 14.13 26.00 -8.62
CA VAL A 8 13.66 25.10 -9.71
C VAL A 8 13.66 25.80 -11.08
N SER A 9 13.40 27.11 -11.09
CA SER A 9 13.44 27.97 -12.29
C SER A 9 14.80 28.03 -12.97
N ASP A 10 15.88 27.86 -12.21
CA ASP A 10 17.24 28.17 -12.67
C ASP A 10 18.00 26.90 -13.12
N LEU A 11 17.35 25.73 -13.04
CA LEU A 11 17.94 24.43 -13.40
C LEU A 11 18.39 24.39 -14.86
N SER A 12 17.66 25.05 -15.77
CA SER A 12 18.00 25.09 -17.21
C SER A 12 19.20 25.98 -17.54
N GLU A 13 19.54 26.91 -16.65
CA GLU A 13 20.66 27.84 -16.79
C GLU A 13 21.92 27.34 -16.06
N ASN A 14 21.80 26.28 -15.25
CA ASN A 14 22.91 25.73 -14.49
C ASN A 14 23.99 25.13 -15.40
N GLN A 15 25.16 25.75 -15.41
CA GLN A 15 26.32 25.34 -16.22
C GLN A 15 26.72 23.88 -15.97
N SER A 16 26.72 23.43 -14.72
CA SER A 16 27.13 22.06 -14.35
C SER A 16 26.16 21.02 -14.88
N LEU A 17 24.85 21.30 -14.88
CA LEU A 17 23.85 20.43 -15.50
C LEU A 17 23.99 20.41 -17.02
N ARG A 18 24.29 21.55 -17.65
CA ARG A 18 24.56 21.61 -19.10
C ARG A 18 25.79 20.80 -19.51
N THR A 19 26.84 20.82 -18.70
CA THR A 19 28.03 19.97 -18.92
C THR A 19 27.67 18.49 -18.80
N LEU A 20 26.89 18.09 -17.79
CA LEU A 20 26.46 16.71 -17.60
C LEU A 20 25.69 16.15 -18.81
N ILE A 21 24.77 16.94 -19.37
CA ILE A 21 23.93 16.54 -20.52
C ILE A 21 24.57 16.84 -21.89
N GLY A 22 25.79 17.38 -21.89
CA GLY A 22 26.51 17.80 -23.09
C GLY A 22 26.95 16.64 -23.98
N THR A 23 27.70 16.96 -25.03
CA THR A 23 28.19 16.01 -26.03
C THR A 23 29.58 15.44 -25.72
N GLU A 24 30.22 15.90 -24.65
CA GLU A 24 31.55 15.47 -24.22
C GLU A 24 31.44 14.42 -23.11
N SER A 25 32.32 13.41 -23.14
CA SER A 25 32.45 12.42 -22.08
C SER A 25 33.18 13.01 -20.88
N ILE A 26 32.68 12.73 -19.68
CA ILE A 26 33.28 13.18 -18.43
C ILE A 26 33.94 11.99 -17.75
N SER A 27 35.23 12.11 -17.42
CA SER A 27 35.98 11.08 -16.70
C SER A 27 35.49 10.92 -15.27
N ASP A 28 35.50 9.70 -14.74
CA ASP A 28 35.16 9.40 -13.34
C ASP A 28 36.05 10.17 -12.33
N ASN A 29 37.30 10.47 -12.71
CA ASN A 29 38.25 11.15 -11.85
C ASN A 29 38.19 12.68 -11.96
N ASP A 30 37.25 13.22 -12.75
CA ASP A 30 37.17 14.65 -12.99
C ASP A 30 36.69 15.41 -11.72
N PRO A 31 37.35 16.52 -11.32
CA PRO A 31 36.90 17.34 -10.20
C PRO A 31 35.51 17.96 -10.39
N PHE A 32 35.00 17.97 -11.63
CA PHE A 32 33.62 18.32 -11.98
C PHE A 32 32.59 17.64 -11.07
N TRP A 33 32.76 16.35 -10.77
CA TRP A 33 31.78 15.60 -9.98
C TRP A 33 31.59 16.19 -8.58
N ASN A 34 32.68 16.60 -7.93
CA ASN A 34 32.61 17.21 -6.61
C ASN A 34 31.88 18.56 -6.63
N GLN A 35 32.00 19.32 -7.72
CA GLN A 35 31.26 20.57 -7.89
C GLN A 35 29.78 20.30 -8.18
N LEU A 36 29.49 19.35 -9.08
CA LEU A 36 28.14 18.98 -9.47
C LEU A 36 27.33 18.50 -8.26
N ILE A 37 27.86 17.57 -7.46
CA ILE A 37 27.11 16.90 -6.38
C ILE A 37 27.08 17.70 -5.07
N SER A 38 27.80 18.82 -5.00
CA SER A 38 27.82 19.71 -3.81
C SER A 38 26.78 20.84 -3.90
N PHE A 39 25.65 20.61 -4.57
CA PHE A 39 24.57 21.59 -4.67
C PHE A 39 23.74 21.65 -3.38
N THR A 40 23.23 22.85 -3.09
CA THR A 40 22.22 23.05 -2.04
C THR A 40 20.89 23.32 -2.70
N PHE A 41 20.06 22.29 -2.82
CA PHE A 41 18.74 22.35 -3.42
C PHE A 41 17.71 21.97 -2.37
N ILE A 42 16.72 22.85 -2.16
CA ILE A 42 15.60 22.55 -1.28
C ILE A 42 14.62 21.72 -2.08
N SER A 43 14.53 20.44 -1.74
CA SER A 43 13.61 19.54 -2.41
C SER A 43 12.16 20.03 -2.28
N PRO A 44 11.36 19.99 -3.36
CA PRO A 44 10.07 20.63 -3.41
C PRO A 44 9.13 20.20 -2.28
N THR A 45 8.59 21.20 -1.57
CA THR A 45 7.79 21.00 -0.36
C THR A 45 6.29 20.76 -0.61
N SER A 46 5.86 20.89 -1.88
CA SER A 46 4.46 20.83 -2.28
C SER A 46 4.25 20.06 -3.58
N SER A 47 3.03 19.57 -3.81
CA SER A 47 2.63 18.90 -5.06
C SER A 47 2.74 19.79 -6.28
N GLY A 48 2.58 21.11 -6.11
CA GLY A 48 2.94 22.09 -7.12
C GLY A 48 4.44 22.11 -7.39
N ASN A 49 5.26 22.24 -6.35
CA ASN A 49 6.71 22.37 -6.50
C ASN A 49 7.37 21.10 -7.08
N SER A 50 6.86 19.90 -6.78
CA SER A 50 7.38 18.66 -7.37
C SER A 50 7.03 18.53 -8.85
N LYS A 51 5.82 18.96 -9.23
CA LYS A 51 5.45 19.02 -10.66
C LYS A 51 6.33 20.01 -11.40
N LEU A 52 6.60 21.18 -10.82
CA LEU A 52 7.53 22.16 -11.40
C LEU A 52 8.94 21.59 -11.57
N LEU A 53 9.45 20.85 -10.57
CA LEU A 53 10.74 20.17 -10.68
C LEU A 53 10.73 19.14 -11.82
N GLU A 54 9.67 18.33 -11.93
CA GLU A 54 9.54 17.35 -13.01
C GLU A 54 9.49 18.02 -14.38
N GLU A 55 8.69 19.08 -14.52
CA GLU A 55 8.59 19.87 -15.75
C GLU A 55 9.94 20.49 -16.14
N ALA A 56 10.74 20.94 -15.18
CA ALA A 56 12.08 21.48 -15.41
C ALA A 56 13.11 20.40 -15.78
N VAL A 57 13.02 19.20 -15.20
CA VAL A 57 13.96 18.09 -15.44
C VAL A 57 13.72 17.40 -16.78
N ILE A 58 12.46 17.29 -17.24
CA ILE A 58 12.11 16.62 -18.50
C ILE A 58 12.95 17.07 -19.70
N PRO A 59 13.07 18.37 -20.03
CA PRO A 59 13.87 18.80 -21.20
C PRO A 59 15.36 18.46 -21.07
N LEU A 60 15.93 18.59 -19.86
CA LEU A 60 17.33 18.26 -19.60
C LEU A 60 17.59 16.75 -19.75
N ALA A 61 16.69 15.93 -19.20
CA ALA A 61 16.77 14.48 -19.30
C ALA A 61 16.65 14.00 -20.76
N LYS A 62 15.79 14.63 -21.59
CA LYS A 62 15.67 14.29 -23.01
C LYS A 62 16.98 14.52 -23.79
N ILE A 63 17.65 15.64 -23.54
CA ILE A 63 18.97 15.90 -24.14
C ILE A 63 19.99 14.85 -23.69
N LEU A 64 19.96 14.47 -22.41
CA LEU A 64 20.85 13.43 -21.88
C LEU A 64 20.57 12.06 -22.53
N ILE A 65 19.31 11.69 -22.75
CA ILE A 65 18.94 10.41 -23.39
C ILE A 65 19.57 10.29 -24.78
N GLU A 66 19.61 11.38 -25.55
CA GLU A 66 20.18 11.43 -26.89
C GLU A 66 21.72 11.36 -26.88
N ASN A 67 22.37 12.03 -25.93
CA ASN A 67 23.83 12.16 -25.89
C ASN A 67 24.53 11.04 -25.10
N ASN A 68 23.89 10.51 -24.05
CA ASN A 68 24.50 9.54 -23.13
C ASN A 68 24.98 8.24 -23.78
N PRO A 69 24.34 7.69 -24.84
CA PRO A 69 24.89 6.56 -25.59
C PRO A 69 26.25 6.83 -26.26
N ARG A 70 26.71 8.09 -26.31
CA ARG A 70 28.04 8.49 -26.81
C ARG A 70 28.95 9.01 -25.70
N THR A 71 28.40 9.63 -24.66
CA THR A 71 29.22 10.27 -23.61
C THR A 71 29.42 9.39 -22.38
N GLY A 72 28.47 8.51 -22.05
CA GLY A 72 28.51 7.70 -20.84
C GLY A 72 28.34 8.47 -19.53
N ASN A 73 27.93 9.74 -19.59
CA ASN A 73 27.89 10.64 -18.42
C ASN A 73 26.92 10.16 -17.33
N PHE A 74 25.80 9.54 -17.69
CA PHE A 74 24.88 8.93 -16.73
C PHE A 74 25.50 7.69 -16.05
N GLY A 75 26.18 6.83 -16.82
CA GLY A 75 26.91 5.70 -16.28
C GLY A 75 28.06 6.14 -15.35
N ALA A 76 28.73 7.24 -15.66
CA ALA A 76 29.72 7.86 -14.77
C ALA A 76 29.08 8.37 -13.47
N LEU A 77 27.95 9.09 -13.56
CA LEU A 77 27.19 9.55 -12.38
C LEU A 77 26.81 8.38 -11.44
N VAL A 78 26.37 7.25 -11.99
CA VAL A 78 26.06 6.04 -11.21
C VAL A 78 27.31 5.46 -10.56
N ARG A 79 28.43 5.38 -11.27
CA ARG A 79 29.72 4.93 -10.71
C ARG A 79 30.21 5.84 -9.59
N ILE A 80 30.04 7.16 -9.71
CA ILE A 80 30.34 8.11 -8.63
C ILE A 80 29.48 7.83 -7.40
N PHE A 81 28.17 7.62 -7.58
CA PHE A 81 27.28 7.24 -6.48
C PHE A 81 27.76 5.94 -5.78
N LEU A 82 28.05 4.89 -6.57
CA LEU A 82 28.55 3.62 -6.06
C LEU A 82 29.90 3.75 -5.34
N GLY A 83 30.78 4.64 -5.81
CA GLY A 83 32.02 4.99 -5.11
C GLY A 83 31.77 5.61 -3.75
N ARG A 84 30.86 6.60 -3.68
CA ARG A 84 30.50 7.29 -2.43
C ARG A 84 29.81 6.38 -1.42
N THR A 85 29.05 5.38 -1.86
CA THR A 85 28.39 4.45 -0.91
C THR A 85 29.36 3.48 -0.24
N LYS A 86 30.52 3.18 -0.85
CA LYS A 86 31.57 2.35 -0.22
C LYS A 86 32.15 3.00 1.04
N GLU A 87 32.19 4.32 1.08
CA GLU A 87 32.72 5.11 2.21
C GLU A 87 31.65 5.45 3.25
N LEU A 88 30.37 5.15 2.98
CA LEU A 88 29.23 5.62 3.75
C LEU A 88 29.18 5.05 5.17
N LYS A 89 29.59 3.78 5.35
CA LYS A 89 29.64 3.13 6.66
C LYS A 89 30.67 3.81 7.58
N ILE A 90 31.88 4.03 7.06
CA ILE A 90 32.95 4.73 7.75
C ILE A 90 32.53 6.18 8.04
N SER A 91 31.92 6.85 7.07
CA SER A 91 31.40 8.22 7.23
C SER A 91 30.34 8.32 8.32
N THR A 92 29.49 7.29 8.46
CA THR A 92 28.48 7.23 9.52
C THR A 92 29.13 7.08 10.91
N GLU A 93 30.16 6.23 11.02
CA GLU A 93 30.91 6.03 12.27
C GLU A 93 31.69 7.30 12.66
N CYS A 94 32.27 8.00 11.68
CA CYS A 94 33.00 9.25 11.88
C CYS A 94 32.10 10.49 11.98
N GLN A 95 30.78 10.34 11.81
CA GLN A 95 29.82 11.45 11.69
C GLN A 95 30.19 12.47 10.59
N ASP A 96 30.86 12.01 9.53
CA ASP A 96 31.18 12.83 8.37
C ASP A 96 29.93 13.03 7.51
N GLN A 97 29.28 14.17 7.72
CA GLN A 97 28.04 14.51 7.04
C GLN A 97 28.27 14.85 5.56
N LEU A 98 29.50 15.21 5.14
CA LEU A 98 29.76 15.72 3.80
C LEU A 98 29.61 14.60 2.76
N PHE A 99 30.21 13.44 3.02
CA PHE A 99 30.11 12.29 2.13
C PHE A 99 28.68 11.74 2.05
N ILE A 100 27.97 11.68 3.19
CA ILE A 100 26.56 11.26 3.24
C ILE A 100 25.69 12.20 2.40
N TRP A 101 25.93 13.51 2.51
CA TRP A 101 25.21 14.51 1.75
C TRP A 101 25.51 14.43 0.24
N GLN A 102 26.77 14.29 -0.16
CA GLN A 102 27.13 14.12 -1.57
C GLN A 102 26.53 12.84 -2.16
N ALA A 103 26.55 11.73 -1.41
CA ALA A 103 25.91 10.48 -1.83
C ALA A 103 24.39 10.65 -2.00
N HIS A 104 23.73 11.35 -1.06
CA HIS A 104 22.32 11.69 -1.16
C HIS A 104 22.00 12.53 -2.40
N ASN A 105 22.74 13.63 -2.61
CA ASN A 105 22.56 14.52 -3.77
C ASN A 105 22.74 13.78 -5.10
N THR A 106 23.76 12.92 -5.18
CA THR A 106 24.02 12.10 -6.37
C THR A 106 22.84 11.15 -6.63
N LEU A 107 22.36 10.46 -5.60
CA LEU A 107 21.21 9.57 -5.71
C LEU A 107 19.92 10.31 -6.09
N PHE A 108 19.73 11.52 -5.56
CA PHE A 108 18.61 12.38 -5.91
C PHE A 108 18.59 12.73 -7.39
N MET A 109 19.75 13.11 -7.94
CA MET A 109 19.90 13.36 -9.38
C MET A 109 19.59 12.10 -10.20
N ILE A 110 20.15 10.95 -9.79
CA ILE A 110 19.89 9.65 -10.44
C ILE A 110 18.38 9.35 -10.43
N ARG A 111 17.68 9.51 -9.30
CA ARG A 111 16.23 9.29 -9.21
C ARG A 111 15.45 10.21 -10.14
N CYS A 112 15.77 11.50 -10.17
CA CYS A 112 15.11 12.48 -11.04
C CYS A 112 15.25 12.12 -12.52
N LEU A 113 16.44 11.71 -12.95
CA LEU A 113 16.70 11.26 -14.32
C LEU A 113 15.99 9.94 -14.62
N LEU A 114 16.11 8.94 -13.74
CA LEU A 114 15.46 7.63 -13.88
C LEU A 114 13.95 7.76 -14.01
N LYS A 115 13.32 8.68 -13.27
CA LYS A 115 11.88 8.94 -13.35
C LYS A 115 11.44 9.38 -14.75
N VAL A 116 12.26 10.16 -15.46
CA VAL A 116 11.99 10.53 -16.85
C VAL A 116 12.30 9.37 -17.77
N PHE A 117 13.41 8.65 -17.53
CA PHE A 117 13.84 7.55 -18.37
C PHE A 117 12.78 6.45 -18.47
N ILE A 118 12.30 5.93 -17.33
CA ILE A 118 11.28 4.88 -17.27
C ILE A 118 9.95 5.26 -17.95
N ARG A 119 9.69 6.56 -18.16
CA ARG A 119 8.49 7.06 -18.82
C ARG A 119 8.64 7.14 -20.33
N GLU A 120 9.84 7.47 -20.82
CA GLU A 120 10.07 7.84 -22.21
C GLU A 120 10.75 6.74 -23.04
N MET A 121 11.35 5.72 -22.42
CA MET A 121 12.12 4.68 -23.13
C MET A 121 11.69 3.25 -22.77
N THR A 122 12.01 2.29 -23.64
CA THR A 122 11.80 0.86 -23.38
C THR A 122 12.86 0.29 -22.44
N GLU A 123 12.71 -0.96 -22.02
CA GLU A 123 13.61 -1.57 -21.04
C GLU A 123 14.99 -1.85 -21.65
N GLU A 124 15.04 -2.17 -22.95
CA GLU A 124 16.28 -2.34 -23.70
C GLU A 124 17.02 -1.02 -23.86
N GLU A 125 16.29 0.06 -24.19
CA GLU A 125 16.85 1.41 -24.30
C GLU A 125 17.35 1.90 -22.95
N LEU A 126 16.61 1.63 -21.86
CA LEU A 126 17.04 1.92 -20.50
C LEU A 126 18.34 1.19 -20.18
N HIS A 127 18.43 -0.10 -20.48
CA HIS A 127 19.63 -0.88 -20.25
C HIS A 127 20.84 -0.30 -21.03
N LEU A 128 20.64 0.19 -22.26
CA LEU A 128 21.69 0.83 -23.04
C LEU A 128 22.23 2.11 -22.38
N GLN A 129 21.41 2.86 -21.64
CA GLN A 129 21.86 4.04 -20.89
C GLN A 129 22.89 3.71 -19.79
N PHE A 130 22.94 2.46 -19.34
CA PHE A 130 23.89 1.94 -18.35
C PHE A 130 25.10 1.22 -18.98
N SER A 131 25.07 0.94 -20.28
CA SER A 131 26.00 0.01 -20.93
C SER A 131 27.18 0.67 -21.65
N TYR A 132 27.21 2.01 -21.75
CA TYR A 132 28.26 2.69 -22.50
C TYR A 132 29.57 2.82 -21.70
N GLN A 133 30.66 2.32 -22.28
CA GLN A 133 32.02 2.50 -21.80
C GLN A 133 32.91 2.84 -23.01
N GLU A 134 33.73 3.88 -22.87
CA GLU A 134 34.66 4.30 -23.93
C GLU A 134 35.65 3.16 -24.20
N ARG A 135 35.59 2.57 -25.40
CA ARG A 135 36.52 1.49 -25.77
C ARG A 135 37.91 2.07 -25.98
N VAL A 136 38.79 1.89 -25.00
CA VAL A 136 40.23 2.06 -25.23
C VAL A 136 40.67 0.99 -26.25
N PRO A 137 41.36 1.34 -27.35
CA PRO A 137 41.82 0.33 -28.31
C PRO A 137 42.82 -0.62 -27.63
N GLY A 138 42.40 -1.85 -27.33
CA GLY A 138 43.28 -2.91 -26.83
C GLY A 138 42.96 -3.50 -25.46
N SER A 139 41.94 -3.03 -24.72
CA SER A 139 41.46 -3.76 -23.54
C SER A 139 40.40 -4.79 -23.95
N CYS A 140 40.68 -6.07 -23.70
CA CYS A 140 39.63 -7.08 -23.57
C CYS A 140 38.98 -6.87 -22.20
N ASP A 141 38.01 -5.96 -22.09
CA ASP A 141 37.28 -5.82 -20.84
C ASP A 141 36.28 -6.97 -20.68
N THR A 142 36.58 -7.84 -19.73
CA THR A 142 35.70 -8.86 -19.15
C THR A 142 34.70 -8.25 -18.16
N GLY A 143 34.64 -6.92 -18.05
CA GLY A 143 34.05 -6.15 -16.95
C GLY A 143 32.77 -5.39 -17.28
N SER A 144 31.96 -5.83 -18.24
CA SER A 144 30.58 -5.34 -18.37
C SER A 144 29.72 -5.88 -17.23
N GLU A 145 30.10 -5.60 -15.98
CA GLU A 145 29.20 -5.78 -14.85
C GLU A 145 27.99 -4.88 -15.12
N LEU A 146 26.79 -5.48 -15.07
CA LEU A 146 25.53 -4.82 -15.37
C LEU A 146 25.36 -3.67 -14.37
N LEU A 147 25.76 -2.45 -14.72
CA LEU A 147 25.82 -1.30 -13.81
C LEU A 147 24.45 -1.00 -13.16
N LEU A 148 23.36 -1.29 -13.88
CA LEU A 148 22.00 -1.25 -13.34
C LEU A 148 21.80 -2.29 -12.23
N GLU A 149 22.27 -3.53 -12.40
CA GLU A 149 22.23 -4.55 -11.36
C GLU A 149 23.05 -4.10 -10.14
N GLU A 150 24.25 -3.53 -10.34
CA GLU A 150 25.09 -3.03 -9.25
C GLU A 150 24.40 -1.90 -8.49
N LEU A 151 23.80 -0.93 -9.20
CA LEU A 151 22.99 0.13 -8.60
C LEU A 151 21.85 -0.47 -7.76
N MET A 152 21.09 -1.42 -8.31
CA MET A 152 19.96 -2.03 -7.61
C MET A 152 20.40 -2.82 -6.37
N CYS A 153 21.47 -3.60 -6.47
CA CYS A 153 22.06 -4.30 -5.33
C CYS A 153 22.53 -3.30 -4.27
N ASN A 154 23.17 -2.20 -4.68
CA ASN A 154 23.65 -1.18 -3.77
C ASN A 154 22.50 -0.46 -3.04
N LEU A 155 21.37 -0.20 -3.70
CA LEU A 155 20.18 0.37 -3.05
C LEU A 155 19.62 -0.56 -1.97
N VAL A 156 19.53 -1.87 -2.24
CA VAL A 156 19.10 -2.87 -1.24
C VAL A 156 20.09 -2.91 -0.08
N HIS A 157 21.40 -2.97 -0.37
CA HIS A 157 22.45 -2.93 0.63
C HIS A 157 22.40 -1.67 1.48
N LEU A 158 22.17 -0.50 0.90
CA LEU A 158 22.11 0.76 1.61
C LEU A 158 20.98 0.73 2.65
N VAL A 159 19.79 0.27 2.26
CA VAL A 159 18.64 0.19 3.18
C VAL A 159 18.88 -0.85 4.29
N VAL A 160 19.60 -1.92 4.00
CA VAL A 160 19.84 -3.03 4.93
C VAL A 160 20.98 -2.76 5.92
N GLU A 161 22.12 -2.26 5.43
CA GLU A 161 23.38 -2.18 6.17
C GLU A 161 23.57 -0.83 6.88
N VAL A 162 23.01 0.25 6.35
CA VAL A 162 23.19 1.58 6.93
C VAL A 162 22.18 1.79 8.06
N PRO A 163 22.62 2.11 9.28
CA PRO A 163 21.71 2.32 10.39
C PRO A 163 20.85 3.56 10.14
N LEU A 164 19.57 3.47 10.53
CA LEU A 164 18.67 4.61 10.52
C LEU A 164 19.00 5.56 11.68
N LEU A 165 19.55 6.71 11.32
CA LEU A 165 19.96 7.85 12.17
C LEU A 165 19.52 9.15 11.49
N ASP A 166 19.52 10.26 12.22
CA ASP A 166 19.13 11.57 11.66
C ASP A 166 19.95 11.97 10.43
N ILE A 167 21.27 11.71 10.45
CA ILE A 167 22.18 12.04 9.34
C ILE A 167 21.99 11.13 8.12
N THR A 168 21.55 9.87 8.32
CA THR A 168 21.36 8.88 7.25
C THR A 168 19.91 8.82 6.76
N TYR A 169 18.98 9.50 7.43
CA TYR A 169 17.55 9.48 7.12
C TYR A 169 17.28 9.83 5.65
N SER A 170 17.85 10.94 5.17
CA SER A 170 17.62 11.45 3.81
C SER A 170 18.14 10.52 2.72
N ILE A 171 19.28 9.86 2.91
CA ILE A 171 19.81 8.92 1.92
C ILE A 171 19.03 7.59 1.91
N LEU A 172 18.63 7.09 3.08
CA LEU A 172 17.76 5.91 3.19
C LEU A 172 16.41 6.17 2.53
N PHE A 173 15.85 7.35 2.78
CA PHE A 173 14.63 7.82 2.16
C PHE A 173 14.74 7.86 0.63
N GLU A 174 15.82 8.45 0.13
CA GLU A 174 16.08 8.57 -1.29
C GLU A 174 16.29 7.19 -1.95
N ALA A 175 16.94 6.25 -1.26
CA ALA A 175 17.14 4.89 -1.76
C ALA A 175 15.83 4.11 -1.92
N VAL A 176 14.97 4.12 -0.89
CA VAL A 176 13.64 3.50 -0.95
C VAL A 176 12.81 4.13 -2.07
N THR A 177 12.86 5.46 -2.22
CA THR A 177 12.11 6.17 -3.26
C THR A 177 12.65 5.86 -4.66
N THR A 178 13.97 5.71 -4.82
CA THR A 178 14.60 5.36 -6.10
C THR A 178 14.21 3.95 -6.53
N MET A 179 14.17 2.99 -5.60
CA MET A 179 13.68 1.64 -5.87
C MET A 179 12.21 1.64 -6.32
N LEU A 180 11.36 2.45 -5.68
CA LEU A 180 9.97 2.62 -6.10
C LEU A 180 9.85 3.22 -7.50
N VAL A 181 10.69 4.20 -7.85
CA VAL A 181 10.74 4.75 -9.21
C VAL A 181 11.09 3.66 -10.22
N LEU A 182 12.14 2.86 -9.98
CA LEU A 182 12.49 1.74 -10.87
C LEU A 182 11.35 0.73 -11.02
N LEU A 183 10.71 0.33 -9.91
CA LEU A 183 9.58 -0.61 -9.93
C LEU A 183 8.31 -0.03 -10.56
N SER A 184 8.17 1.30 -10.60
CA SER A 184 7.03 1.96 -11.24
C SER A 184 7.01 1.82 -12.76
N TYR A 185 8.07 1.26 -13.36
CA TYR A 185 8.13 0.94 -14.79
C TYR A 185 6.93 0.09 -15.26
N GLN A 186 6.38 -0.79 -14.41
CA GLN A 186 5.15 -1.54 -14.70
C GLN A 186 3.96 -0.65 -15.06
N LEU A 187 3.87 0.57 -14.52
CA LEU A 187 2.73 1.47 -14.73
C LEU A 187 2.64 2.00 -16.16
N PHE A 188 3.74 1.98 -16.90
CA PHE A 188 3.79 2.41 -18.30
C PHE A 188 3.50 1.26 -19.28
N HIS A 189 3.26 0.04 -18.76
CA HIS A 189 3.02 -1.16 -19.56
C HIS A 189 1.58 -1.65 -19.37
N LYS A 190 0.93 -1.99 -20.49
CA LYS A 190 -0.43 -2.56 -20.47
C LYS A 190 -0.45 -4.01 -19.98
N GLU A 191 0.62 -4.74 -20.25
CA GLU A 191 0.79 -6.13 -19.87
C GLU A 191 1.71 -6.25 -18.66
N ILE A 192 1.55 -7.33 -17.90
CA ILE A 192 2.38 -7.58 -16.72
C ILE A 192 3.75 -8.08 -17.19
N LEU A 193 4.80 -7.34 -16.82
CA LEU A 193 6.18 -7.64 -17.17
C LEU A 193 6.72 -8.78 -16.31
N ARG A 194 6.54 -10.02 -16.78
CA ARG A 194 7.00 -11.22 -16.04
C ARG A 194 8.52 -11.40 -16.07
N ASP A 195 9.15 -10.99 -17.17
CA ASP A 195 10.58 -11.19 -17.42
C ASP A 195 11.38 -9.87 -17.48
N GLY A 196 10.85 -8.78 -16.93
CA GLY A 196 11.55 -7.50 -16.96
C GLY A 196 12.88 -7.54 -16.21
N LEU A 197 13.94 -6.99 -16.81
CA LEU A 197 15.30 -6.88 -16.27
C LEU A 197 15.33 -6.35 -14.83
N ILE A 198 14.57 -5.27 -14.56
CA ILE A 198 14.51 -4.66 -13.21
C ILE A 198 14.03 -5.70 -12.18
N TYR A 199 12.99 -6.47 -12.49
CA TYR A 199 12.47 -7.50 -11.58
C TYR A 199 13.43 -8.67 -11.43
N GLN A 200 14.08 -9.08 -12.53
CA GLN A 200 15.05 -10.17 -12.50
C GLN A 200 16.23 -9.86 -11.59
N TYR A 201 16.74 -8.62 -11.56
CA TYR A 201 17.83 -8.22 -10.66
C TYR A 201 17.43 -8.24 -9.18
N LEU A 202 16.15 -8.03 -8.84
CA LEU A 202 15.66 -8.11 -7.45
C LEU A 202 15.33 -9.53 -7.01
N MET A 203 14.85 -10.36 -7.93
CA MET A 203 14.38 -11.71 -7.63
C MET A 203 15.45 -12.78 -7.81
N LYS A 204 16.57 -12.48 -8.48
CA LYS A 204 17.70 -13.38 -8.73
C LYS A 204 19.02 -12.74 -8.29
N GLY A 205 20.08 -13.54 -8.29
CA GLY A 205 21.45 -13.04 -8.08
C GLY A 205 21.72 -12.55 -6.67
N ARG A 206 22.49 -11.45 -6.56
CA ARG A 206 23.03 -10.91 -5.29
C ARG A 206 21.95 -10.40 -4.34
N CYS A 207 20.84 -9.85 -4.84
CA CYS A 207 19.73 -9.36 -4.02
C CYS A 207 18.99 -10.48 -3.28
N LEU A 208 19.01 -11.71 -3.81
CA LEU A 208 18.22 -12.81 -3.26
C LEU A 208 18.63 -13.14 -1.82
N SER A 209 19.93 -13.12 -1.51
CA SER A 209 20.46 -13.40 -0.16
C SER A 209 20.05 -12.34 0.87
N LEU A 210 19.77 -11.11 0.42
CA LEU A 210 19.37 -9.99 1.27
C LEU A 210 17.85 -9.90 1.46
N THR A 211 17.05 -10.71 0.74
CA THR A 211 15.58 -10.59 0.70
C THR A 211 14.95 -10.54 2.09
N SER A 212 15.29 -11.51 2.96
CA SER A 212 14.70 -11.60 4.31
C SER A 212 15.08 -10.40 5.17
N LEU A 213 16.34 -9.97 5.10
CA LEU A 213 16.84 -8.82 5.85
C LEU A 213 16.24 -7.52 5.33
N PHE A 214 16.07 -7.38 4.02
CA PHE A 214 15.44 -6.22 3.41
C PHE A 214 13.97 -6.10 3.79
N VAL A 215 13.18 -7.17 3.68
CA VAL A 215 11.78 -7.20 4.15
C VAL A 215 11.69 -6.87 5.63
N LYS A 216 12.59 -7.45 6.45
CA LYS A 216 12.68 -7.17 7.89
C LYS A 216 12.94 -5.68 8.14
N THR A 217 13.89 -5.07 7.46
CA THR A 217 14.23 -3.64 7.64
C THR A 217 13.09 -2.72 7.20
N LEU A 218 12.42 -3.01 6.07
CA LEU A 218 11.25 -2.23 5.65
C LEU A 218 10.10 -2.30 6.67
N LEU A 219 9.85 -3.48 7.24
CA LEU A 219 8.89 -3.64 8.34
C LEU A 219 9.34 -2.88 9.60
N TYR A 220 10.63 -2.89 9.95
CA TYR A 220 11.13 -2.11 11.08
C TYR A 220 10.98 -0.60 10.87
N ASN A 221 11.19 -0.09 9.65
CA ASN A 221 10.92 1.31 9.34
C ASN A 221 9.43 1.65 9.55
N PHE A 222 8.53 0.74 9.16
CA PHE A 222 7.10 0.85 9.45
C PHE A 222 6.79 0.77 10.96
N ILE A 223 7.49 -0.06 11.73
CA ILE A 223 7.26 -0.19 13.17
C ILE A 223 7.77 1.04 13.94
N ARG A 224 8.99 1.50 13.63
CA ARG A 224 9.65 2.58 14.36
C ARG A 224 8.95 3.91 14.19
N GLN A 225 8.29 4.13 13.05
CA GLN A 225 7.63 5.40 12.73
C GLN A 225 8.54 6.59 13.06
N GLU A 226 9.77 6.58 12.53
CA GLU A 226 10.71 7.66 12.79
C GLU A 226 10.31 8.92 12.03
N LYS A 227 10.12 9.99 12.80
CA LYS A 227 9.82 11.31 12.26
C LYS A 227 11.00 11.79 11.44
N CYS A 228 10.69 12.55 10.40
CA CYS A 228 11.70 13.33 9.71
C CYS A 228 12.47 14.18 10.74
N PRO A 229 13.81 14.12 10.77
CA PRO A 229 14.61 15.00 11.60
C PRO A 229 14.28 16.46 11.28
N PRO A 230 14.16 17.35 12.28
CA PRO A 230 13.98 18.77 12.03
C PRO A 230 15.23 19.32 11.29
N PRO A 231 15.08 20.37 10.47
CA PRO A 231 16.23 21.09 9.92
C PRO A 231 17.10 21.56 11.07
N ALA A 232 18.27 20.94 11.26
CA ALA A 232 19.12 21.26 12.39
C ALA A 232 19.56 22.73 12.31
N THR A 233 19.10 23.52 13.27
CA THR A 233 19.51 24.92 13.47
C THR A 233 20.75 25.03 14.38
N HIS A 234 21.25 23.93 14.95
CA HIS A 234 22.32 23.96 15.97
C HIS A 234 23.27 22.75 15.93
N ILE A 235 24.16 22.64 14.93
CA ILE A 235 25.22 21.58 14.95
C ILE A 235 26.65 22.12 14.73
N PHE A 236 26.83 23.39 14.33
CA PHE A 236 28.14 24.06 14.41
C PHE A 236 28.02 25.39 15.13
N GLU A 237 28.16 25.37 16.46
CA GLU A 237 28.56 26.60 17.16
C GLU A 237 30.00 26.92 16.74
N GLN A 238 30.17 28.15 16.29
CA GLN A 238 31.43 28.71 15.80
C GLN A 238 32.56 28.50 16.81
N GLN A 239 33.60 27.76 16.42
CA GLN A 239 34.96 28.17 16.79
C GLN A 239 35.55 28.89 15.58
N SER A 240 35.95 30.12 15.85
CA SER A 240 36.37 31.19 14.95
C SER A 240 37.41 30.79 13.90
N ASP A 241 37.28 31.45 12.74
CA ASP A 241 38.35 31.77 11.79
C ASP A 241 38.91 30.64 10.87
N ARG A 242 38.05 30.13 9.98
CA ARG A 242 38.32 30.00 8.52
C ARG A 242 37.16 29.27 7.82
N GLY A 243 36.41 30.00 6.99
CA GLY A 243 35.63 29.48 5.86
C GLY A 243 34.70 28.28 6.09
N GLY A 244 33.50 28.51 6.62
CA GLY A 244 32.44 27.49 6.68
C GLY A 244 31.06 28.11 6.89
N LEU A 245 30.37 28.48 5.80
CA LEU A 245 29.06 29.15 5.83
C LEU A 245 27.92 28.29 5.22
N LEU A 246 28.12 26.98 5.00
CA LEU A 246 27.24 26.22 4.09
C LEU A 246 26.47 25.05 4.72
N TYR A 247 26.59 24.81 6.03
CA TYR A 247 26.18 23.52 6.62
C TYR A 247 24.80 23.50 7.32
N GLY A 248 24.11 24.64 7.46
CA GLY A 248 22.84 24.72 8.21
C GLY A 248 21.56 24.33 7.46
N LEU A 249 21.61 24.01 6.17
CA LEU A 249 20.41 23.94 5.33
C LEU A 249 20.09 22.53 4.78
N ALA A 250 21.02 21.58 4.84
CA ALA A 250 20.86 20.26 4.22
C ALA A 250 19.91 19.30 4.99
N LEU A 251 19.57 19.61 6.23
CA LEU A 251 18.64 18.80 7.04
C LEU A 251 17.16 19.19 6.86
N GLY A 252 16.86 20.25 6.10
CA GLY A 252 15.48 20.64 5.75
C GLY A 252 14.83 19.83 4.62
N VAL A 253 15.57 18.87 4.04
CA VAL A 253 15.22 18.20 2.79
C VAL A 253 14.11 17.16 2.96
N ALA A 254 13.98 16.53 4.13
CA ALA A 254 13.05 15.40 4.31
C ALA A 254 11.61 15.82 4.72
N SER A 255 11.41 17.02 5.28
CA SER A 255 10.08 17.47 5.72
C SER A 255 9.17 17.94 4.57
N GLY A 256 9.76 18.31 3.42
CA GLY A 256 9.03 18.95 2.32
C GLY A 256 8.38 17.98 1.33
N LEU A 257 8.96 16.80 1.12
CA LEU A 257 8.75 15.95 -0.07
C LEU A 257 7.31 15.40 -0.32
N TRP A 258 6.28 15.83 0.42
CA TRP A 258 5.23 14.89 0.84
C TRP A 258 3.75 15.18 0.59
N SER A 259 3.36 16.30 -0.02
CA SER A 259 1.98 16.39 -0.53
C SER A 259 1.75 15.66 -1.86
N VAL A 260 2.75 14.94 -2.39
CA VAL A 260 2.79 14.49 -3.80
C VAL A 260 2.84 12.97 -3.97
N PHE A 261 3.49 12.24 -3.06
CA PHE A 261 3.66 10.79 -3.20
C PHE A 261 2.61 9.95 -2.46
N ALA A 262 1.59 10.59 -1.90
CA ALA A 262 0.32 9.93 -1.61
C ALA A 262 -0.36 9.59 -2.95
N LEU A 263 -0.03 8.41 -3.47
CA LEU A 263 -0.58 7.74 -4.65
C LEU A 263 -2.01 8.23 -5.03
N GLY A 264 -2.13 8.96 -6.14
CA GLY A 264 -3.31 8.89 -7.04
C GLY A 264 -4.70 9.29 -6.54
N GLY A 265 -4.86 10.00 -5.41
CA GLY A 265 -6.17 10.41 -4.89
C GLY A 265 -6.58 11.83 -5.28
N ALA A 266 -6.97 12.07 -6.54
CA ALA A 266 -7.69 13.29 -6.91
C ALA A 266 -9.12 13.23 -6.30
N GLY A 267 -9.28 13.58 -5.02
CA GLY A 267 -10.62 13.68 -4.42
C GLY A 267 -10.74 13.78 -2.91
N SER A 268 -9.74 13.40 -2.11
CA SER A 268 -9.86 13.48 -0.65
C SER A 268 -9.37 14.83 -0.14
N LYS A 269 -10.29 15.64 0.38
CA LYS A 269 -9.94 16.82 1.19
C LYS A 269 -9.04 16.36 2.35
N PRO A 270 -7.83 16.89 2.53
CA PRO A 270 -7.01 16.52 3.67
C PRO A 270 -7.68 17.06 4.94
N GLY A 271 -7.96 16.17 5.89
CA GLY A 271 -8.41 16.56 7.23
C GLY A 271 -7.28 17.27 7.98
N LEU A 272 -7.63 18.36 8.66
CA LEU A 272 -6.77 19.32 9.38
C LEU A 272 -5.83 18.74 10.47
N GLU A 273 -5.72 17.42 10.64
CA GLU A 273 -4.88 16.78 11.67
C GLU A 273 -3.60 16.13 11.11
N GLN A 274 -3.48 15.92 9.80
CA GLN A 274 -2.35 15.18 9.20
C GLN A 274 -1.12 16.06 8.88
N GLU A 275 -1.20 17.37 9.13
CA GLU A 275 -0.18 18.35 8.74
C GLU A 275 1.00 18.53 9.71
N GLN A 276 1.01 17.92 10.91
CA GLN A 276 1.99 18.33 11.93
C GLN A 276 3.25 17.50 12.08
N ASN A 277 3.38 16.29 11.50
CA ASN A 277 4.64 15.52 11.52
C ASN A 277 4.59 14.35 10.52
N PRO A 278 4.98 14.52 9.24
CA PRO A 278 4.95 13.42 8.30
C PRO A 278 6.03 12.39 8.65
N LEU A 279 5.67 11.11 8.47
CA LEU A 279 6.51 9.93 8.69
C LEU A 279 6.86 9.33 7.31
N PRO A 280 7.78 9.94 6.57
CA PRO A 280 7.92 9.67 5.14
C PRO A 280 8.61 8.34 4.83
N LEU A 281 9.66 8.00 5.57
CA LEU A 281 10.40 6.77 5.35
C LEU A 281 9.56 5.53 5.67
N SER A 282 8.75 5.56 6.74
CA SER A 282 7.89 4.43 7.12
C SER A 282 6.84 4.16 6.04
N ASN A 283 6.18 5.20 5.53
CA ASN A 283 5.19 5.09 4.46
C ASN A 283 5.80 4.60 3.13
N GLN A 284 6.95 5.15 2.69
CA GLN A 284 7.61 4.63 1.48
C GLN A 284 8.10 3.20 1.67
N SER A 285 8.63 2.87 2.84
CA SER A 285 9.12 1.51 3.12
C SER A 285 7.96 0.51 3.05
N LEU A 286 6.80 0.88 3.58
CA LEU A 286 5.60 0.07 3.50
C LEU A 286 5.09 -0.05 2.05
N LEU A 287 5.06 1.04 1.29
CA LEU A 287 4.68 1.01 -0.12
C LEU A 287 5.61 0.11 -0.94
N LEU A 288 6.93 0.26 -0.75
CA LEU A 288 7.94 -0.56 -1.42
C LEU A 288 7.74 -2.04 -1.07
N LEU A 289 7.53 -2.35 0.22
CA LEU A 289 7.25 -3.71 0.66
C LEU A 289 6.00 -4.29 -0.03
N LEU A 290 4.92 -3.51 -0.13
CA LEU A 290 3.69 -3.92 -0.78
C LEU A 290 3.89 -4.17 -2.28
N VAL A 291 4.66 -3.33 -2.97
CA VAL A 291 5.01 -3.54 -4.38
C VAL A 291 5.82 -4.84 -4.53
N LEU A 292 6.88 -5.01 -3.73
CA LEU A 292 7.75 -6.19 -3.76
C LEU A 292 6.98 -7.49 -3.48
N ALA A 293 6.12 -7.50 -2.46
CA ALA A 293 5.31 -8.66 -2.10
C ALA A 293 4.26 -9.01 -3.18
N ASN A 294 3.87 -8.05 -4.02
CA ASN A 294 2.89 -8.25 -5.09
C ASN A 294 3.51 -8.43 -6.48
N LEU A 295 4.85 -8.45 -6.61
CA LEU A 295 5.50 -8.84 -7.85
C LEU A 295 5.04 -10.25 -8.28
N THR A 296 5.00 -10.46 -9.60
CA THR A 296 4.69 -11.75 -10.19
C THR A 296 5.73 -12.79 -9.83
N ASP A 297 5.31 -14.05 -9.86
CA ASP A 297 6.24 -15.17 -9.77
C ASP A 297 7.22 -15.13 -10.96
N GLY A 298 8.44 -15.57 -10.71
CA GLY A 298 9.51 -15.56 -11.70
C GLY A 298 9.27 -16.57 -12.82
N PRO A 299 10.09 -16.51 -13.90
CA PRO A 299 10.05 -17.51 -14.96
C PRO A 299 10.23 -18.91 -14.36
N ASN A 300 9.49 -19.88 -14.90
CA ASN A 300 9.36 -21.27 -14.41
C ASN A 300 8.54 -21.45 -13.11
N ASN A 301 7.61 -20.53 -12.80
CA ASN A 301 6.76 -20.57 -11.61
C ASN A 301 7.57 -20.57 -10.29
N CYS A 302 8.76 -19.96 -10.29
CA CYS A 302 9.50 -19.74 -9.05
C CYS A 302 8.74 -18.70 -8.19
N PRO A 303 8.35 -19.06 -6.96
CA PRO A 303 7.55 -18.17 -6.11
C PRO A 303 8.33 -16.90 -5.77
N ASN A 304 7.62 -15.77 -5.68
CA ASN A 304 8.22 -14.49 -5.31
C ASN A 304 8.89 -14.55 -3.91
N PRO A 305 10.22 -14.31 -3.80
CA PRO A 305 10.95 -14.45 -2.54
C PRO A 305 10.55 -13.39 -1.50
N TYR A 306 10.14 -12.19 -1.92
CA TYR A 306 9.64 -11.14 -1.01
C TYR A 306 8.28 -11.52 -0.44
N ARG A 307 7.40 -12.09 -1.28
CA ARG A 307 6.11 -12.63 -0.83
C ARG A 307 6.31 -13.74 0.19
N GLN A 308 7.20 -14.69 -0.09
CA GLN A 308 7.55 -15.77 0.84
C GLN A 308 8.07 -15.23 2.18
N ALA A 309 8.93 -14.21 2.15
CA ALA A 309 9.44 -13.60 3.38
C ALA A 309 8.32 -12.96 4.23
N VAL A 310 7.34 -12.31 3.60
CA VAL A 310 6.16 -11.74 4.28
C VAL A 310 5.25 -12.83 4.85
N THR A 311 5.09 -13.96 4.17
CA THR A 311 4.21 -15.06 4.63
C THR A 311 4.83 -15.92 5.73
N CYS A 312 6.16 -16.00 5.80
CA CYS A 312 6.85 -17.02 6.62
C CYS A 312 7.56 -16.48 7.87
N PHE A 313 7.63 -15.16 8.09
CA PHE A 313 8.31 -14.63 9.28
C PHE A 313 7.62 -15.04 10.59
N LYS A 314 8.42 -15.11 11.66
CA LYS A 314 8.02 -15.61 12.98
C LYS A 314 8.20 -14.58 14.09
N ASN A 315 7.65 -14.87 15.27
CA ASN A 315 7.82 -13.99 16.42
C ASN A 315 9.25 -14.13 16.96
N THR A 316 9.82 -13.05 17.52
CA THR A 316 11.11 -13.10 18.22
C THR A 316 11.09 -14.01 19.46
N GLN A 317 9.91 -14.33 19.99
CA GLN A 317 9.75 -15.23 21.13
C GLN A 317 9.65 -16.71 20.74
N ASP A 318 9.53 -17.01 19.44
CA ASP A 318 9.46 -18.39 18.96
C ASP A 318 10.86 -19.03 19.02
N MET A 319 11.07 -19.91 20.00
CA MET A 319 12.34 -20.63 20.21
C MET A 319 12.64 -21.70 19.15
N SER A 320 11.77 -21.87 18.14
CA SER A 320 12.04 -22.77 17.02
C SER A 320 13.24 -22.25 16.24
N SER A 321 14.31 -23.05 16.13
CA SER A 321 15.45 -22.70 15.29
C SER A 321 14.99 -22.41 13.86
N VAL A 322 15.45 -21.30 13.28
CA VAL A 322 15.27 -21.04 11.86
C VAL A 322 16.14 -22.06 11.11
N PRO A 323 15.58 -22.91 10.24
CA PRO A 323 16.39 -23.84 9.46
C PRO A 323 17.38 -23.04 8.60
N THR A 324 18.66 -23.41 8.66
CA THR A 324 19.78 -22.72 8.00
C THR A 324 19.61 -22.62 6.47
N GLU A 325 18.72 -23.41 5.87
CA GLU A 325 18.48 -23.50 4.42
C GLU A 325 17.36 -22.60 3.89
N GLN A 326 16.65 -21.87 4.75
CA GLN A 326 15.52 -21.03 4.32
C GLN A 326 15.92 -19.55 4.31
N HIS A 327 16.52 -19.10 3.19
CA HIS A 327 16.95 -17.70 2.95
C HIS A 327 15.85 -16.64 3.11
N HIS A 328 14.58 -17.05 3.22
CA HIS A 328 13.41 -16.17 3.31
C HIS A 328 12.83 -16.03 4.74
N MET A 329 13.38 -16.69 5.74
CA MET A 329 12.86 -16.64 7.11
C MET A 329 13.60 -15.65 8.01
N PHE A 330 12.84 -14.87 8.78
CA PHE A 330 13.38 -13.99 9.82
C PHE A 330 12.39 -13.87 10.99
N GLN A 331 12.84 -13.24 12.08
CA GLN A 331 12.02 -12.97 13.26
C GLN A 331 11.78 -11.46 13.44
N ILE A 332 10.57 -11.12 13.91
CA ILE A 332 10.14 -9.76 14.24
C ILE A 332 9.31 -9.75 15.53
N ASN A 333 9.35 -8.65 16.28
CA ASN A 333 8.51 -8.51 17.46
C ASN A 333 7.05 -8.29 17.06
N PHE A 334 6.21 -9.30 17.30
CA PHE A 334 4.80 -9.26 16.90
C PHE A 334 4.01 -8.18 17.64
N ASN A 335 4.35 -7.87 18.89
CA ASN A 335 3.68 -6.83 19.64
C ASN A 335 3.93 -5.45 19.03
N SER A 336 5.19 -5.12 18.72
CA SER A 336 5.54 -3.85 18.07
C SER A 336 4.87 -3.70 16.70
N LEU A 337 4.84 -4.78 15.91
CA LEU A 337 4.14 -4.78 14.61
C LEU A 337 2.62 -4.59 14.78
N TYR A 338 2.01 -5.29 15.73
CA TYR A 338 0.58 -5.16 16.02
C TYR A 338 0.20 -3.73 16.44
N THR A 339 0.96 -3.11 17.34
CA THR A 339 0.73 -1.73 17.77
C THR A 339 0.82 -0.75 16.59
N ALA A 340 1.87 -0.86 15.77
CA ALA A 340 2.03 -0.02 14.58
C ALA A 340 0.88 -0.22 13.57
N LEU A 341 0.42 -1.47 13.37
CA LEU A 341 -0.73 -1.75 12.52
C LEU A 341 -2.00 -1.08 13.04
N CYS A 342 -2.29 -1.14 14.35
CA CYS A 342 -3.48 -0.52 14.93
C CYS A 342 -3.48 1.00 14.77
N GLU A 343 -2.36 1.65 15.06
CA GLU A 343 -2.23 3.12 15.02
C GLU A 343 -2.35 3.68 13.59
N GLN A 344 -1.83 2.95 12.60
CA GLN A 344 -1.70 3.44 11.22
C GLN A 344 -2.88 3.07 10.30
N GLN A 345 -3.95 2.44 10.80
CA GLN A 345 -5.10 1.98 9.99
C GLN A 345 -5.85 3.09 9.22
N ARG A 346 -5.58 4.38 9.47
CA ARG A 346 -6.12 5.47 8.64
C ARG A 346 -5.56 5.47 7.21
N SER A 347 -4.41 4.83 6.98
CA SER A 347 -3.71 4.75 5.68
C SER A 347 -4.11 3.50 4.90
N ASP A 348 -4.39 3.64 3.60
CA ASP A 348 -4.69 2.55 2.67
C ASP A 348 -3.61 1.46 2.68
N GLN A 349 -2.33 1.86 2.75
CA GLN A 349 -1.18 0.96 2.76
C GLN A 349 -1.14 0.09 4.02
N ALA A 350 -1.42 0.70 5.18
CA ALA A 350 -1.45 0.00 6.47
C ALA A 350 -2.62 -1.00 6.55
N THR A 351 -3.76 -0.66 5.95
CA THR A 351 -4.89 -1.58 5.81
C THR A 351 -4.56 -2.73 4.85
N LEU A 352 -3.88 -2.45 3.74
CA LEU A 352 -3.51 -3.50 2.78
C LEU A 352 -2.51 -4.50 3.36
N ILE A 353 -1.47 -4.05 4.06
CA ILE A 353 -0.52 -4.97 4.70
C ILE A 353 -1.19 -5.79 5.81
N LEU A 354 -2.12 -5.19 6.57
CA LEU A 354 -2.90 -5.91 7.57
C LEU A 354 -3.70 -7.04 6.92
N TYR A 355 -4.38 -6.76 5.80
CA TYR A 355 -5.06 -7.77 5.01
C TYR A 355 -4.09 -8.89 4.57
N THR A 356 -2.95 -8.53 3.99
CA THR A 356 -1.94 -9.51 3.53
C THR A 356 -1.48 -10.41 4.68
N LEU A 357 -1.19 -9.85 5.84
CA LEU A 357 -0.73 -10.60 7.01
C LEU A 357 -1.81 -11.52 7.57
N LEU A 358 -3.05 -11.04 7.72
CA LEU A 358 -4.16 -11.86 8.19
C LEU A 358 -4.50 -13.00 7.22
N HIS A 359 -4.40 -12.76 5.92
CA HIS A 359 -4.74 -13.76 4.91
C HIS A 359 -3.61 -14.77 4.67
N GLN A 360 -2.34 -14.34 4.67
CA GLN A 360 -1.22 -15.16 4.18
C GLN A 360 -0.19 -15.54 5.24
N ASN A 361 -0.08 -14.82 6.36
CA ASN A 361 0.87 -15.15 7.43
C ASN A 361 0.13 -15.77 8.62
N THR A 362 0.14 -17.10 8.71
CA THR A 362 -0.58 -17.86 9.75
C THR A 362 -0.08 -17.56 11.16
N ASN A 363 1.22 -17.30 11.33
CA ASN A 363 1.82 -16.97 12.63
C ASN A 363 1.26 -15.64 13.16
N MET A 364 1.27 -14.61 12.31
CA MET A 364 0.70 -13.31 12.64
C MET A 364 -0.80 -13.38 12.85
N ARG A 365 -1.55 -14.06 11.98
CA ARG A 365 -3.00 -14.25 12.15
C ARG A 365 -3.32 -14.85 13.51
N THR A 366 -2.64 -15.95 13.87
CA THR A 366 -2.85 -16.64 15.15
C THR A 366 -2.53 -15.74 16.33
N TYR A 367 -1.41 -15.01 16.27
CA TYR A 367 -1.03 -14.06 17.31
C TYR A 367 -2.10 -12.97 17.48
N MET A 368 -2.53 -12.35 16.38
CA MET A 368 -3.54 -11.28 16.41
C MET A 368 -4.88 -11.75 16.97
N LEU A 369 -5.34 -12.93 16.58
CA LEU A 369 -6.61 -13.49 17.08
C LEU A 369 -6.54 -13.91 18.56
N SER A 370 -5.34 -14.10 19.11
CA SER A 370 -5.14 -14.42 20.53
C SER A 370 -5.10 -13.18 21.45
N ARG A 371 -5.06 -11.96 20.87
CA ARG A 371 -4.97 -10.71 21.62
C ARG A 371 -6.28 -10.38 22.33
N THR A 372 -6.16 -9.76 23.49
CA THR A 372 -7.30 -9.29 24.29
C THR A 372 -7.72 -7.85 23.99
N ASP A 373 -6.84 -7.05 23.40
CA ASP A 373 -7.02 -5.62 23.12
C ASP A 373 -7.44 -5.34 21.67
N MET A 374 -8.30 -6.21 21.13
CA MET A 374 -8.75 -6.16 19.73
C MET A 374 -9.53 -4.90 19.38
N GLU A 375 -10.03 -4.15 20.36
CA GLU A 375 -10.64 -2.84 20.16
C GLU A 375 -9.68 -1.85 19.48
N ASN A 376 -8.37 -1.95 19.73
CA ASN A 376 -7.36 -1.09 19.12
C ASN A 376 -7.30 -1.27 17.60
N LEU A 377 -7.58 -2.48 17.12
CA LEU A 377 -7.61 -2.81 15.70
C LEU A 377 -8.98 -2.57 15.07
N VAL A 378 -10.04 -3.03 15.73
CA VAL A 378 -11.41 -2.99 15.19
C VAL A 378 -11.95 -1.57 15.16
N MET A 379 -11.64 -0.74 16.16
CA MET A 379 -12.18 0.63 16.24
C MET A 379 -11.80 1.51 15.03
N PRO A 380 -10.52 1.58 14.58
CA PRO A 380 -10.17 2.25 13.33
C PRO A 380 -10.90 1.71 12.09
N ILE A 381 -11.05 0.38 11.99
CA ILE A 381 -11.76 -0.28 10.87
C ILE A 381 -13.24 0.14 10.85
N LEU A 382 -13.90 0.18 12.01
CA LEU A 382 -15.28 0.66 12.12
C LEU A 382 -15.42 2.12 11.73
N LYS A 383 -14.45 2.97 12.08
CA LYS A 383 -14.45 4.39 11.66
C LYS A 383 -14.32 4.55 10.15
N ILE A 384 -13.58 3.68 9.45
CA ILE A 384 -13.52 3.67 7.98
C ILE A 384 -14.90 3.33 7.40
N LEU A 385 -15.55 2.26 7.91
CA LEU A 385 -16.87 1.83 7.44
C LEU A 385 -18.01 2.78 7.82
N TYR A 386 -17.83 3.58 8.85
CA TYR A 386 -18.81 4.58 9.26
C TYR A 386 -18.77 5.82 8.36
N HIS A 387 -17.57 6.26 7.96
CA HIS A 387 -17.33 7.43 7.09
C HIS A 387 -17.13 7.01 5.61
N VAL A 388 -17.92 6.07 5.11
CA VAL A 388 -17.78 5.54 3.73
C VAL A 388 -17.90 6.63 2.66
N GLU A 389 -18.59 7.74 2.95
CA GLU A 389 -18.75 8.87 2.04
C GLU A 389 -17.47 9.71 1.85
N ASP A 390 -16.58 9.71 2.84
CA ASP A 390 -15.33 10.48 2.82
C ASP A 390 -14.11 9.63 2.42
N ARG A 391 -14.33 8.34 2.12
CA ARG A 391 -13.26 7.35 1.90
C ARG A 391 -13.29 6.83 0.47
N ASN A 392 -12.11 6.45 0.00
CA ASN A 392 -11.99 5.76 -1.28
C ASN A 392 -12.66 4.39 -1.21
N SER A 393 -13.30 3.96 -2.31
CA SER A 393 -14.02 2.69 -2.36
C SER A 393 -13.14 1.48 -2.04
N HIS A 394 -11.89 1.46 -2.53
CA HIS A 394 -10.95 0.37 -2.24
C HIS A 394 -10.58 0.28 -0.76
N HIS A 395 -10.44 1.42 -0.05
CA HIS A 395 -10.15 1.42 1.38
C HIS A 395 -11.31 0.84 2.19
N VAL A 396 -12.54 1.20 1.82
CA VAL A 396 -13.77 0.63 2.39
C VAL A 396 -13.84 -0.88 2.17
N TYR A 397 -13.51 -1.35 0.96
CA TYR A 397 -13.48 -2.77 0.65
C TYR A 397 -12.44 -3.55 1.46
N MET A 398 -11.21 -3.03 1.56
CA MET A 398 -10.17 -3.67 2.37
C MET A 398 -10.58 -3.77 3.85
N ALA A 399 -11.12 -2.70 4.42
CA ALA A 399 -11.63 -2.69 5.80
C ALA A 399 -12.73 -3.74 6.02
N LEU A 400 -13.65 -3.87 5.06
CA LEU A 400 -14.74 -4.85 5.14
C LEU A 400 -14.25 -6.29 4.99
N ILE A 401 -13.27 -6.55 4.12
CA ILE A 401 -12.66 -7.88 3.96
C ILE A 401 -11.91 -8.28 5.23
N ILE A 402 -11.19 -7.35 5.86
CA ILE A 402 -10.55 -7.60 7.16
C ILE A 402 -11.61 -7.95 8.21
N LEU A 403 -12.71 -7.19 8.26
CA LEU A 403 -13.82 -7.50 9.17
C LEU A 403 -14.42 -8.90 8.90
N LEU A 404 -14.54 -9.30 7.63
CA LEU A 404 -14.99 -10.63 7.26
C LEU A 404 -14.05 -11.74 7.78
N ILE A 405 -12.73 -11.58 7.56
CA ILE A 405 -11.73 -12.54 8.04
C ILE A 405 -11.79 -12.65 9.57
N LEU A 406 -11.92 -11.53 10.29
CA LEU A 406 -12.01 -11.54 11.74
C LEU A 406 -13.31 -12.19 12.24
N THR A 407 -14.45 -11.84 11.63
CA THR A 407 -15.76 -12.36 12.04
C THR A 407 -15.96 -13.83 11.72
N GLU A 408 -15.15 -14.44 10.86
CA GLU A 408 -15.17 -15.90 10.63
C GLU A 408 -14.78 -16.70 11.89
N GLU A 409 -14.03 -16.09 12.81
CA GLU A 409 -13.51 -16.76 14.00
C GLU A 409 -14.46 -16.66 15.19
N ASP A 410 -14.92 -17.80 15.69
CA ASP A 410 -15.84 -17.89 16.84
C ASP A 410 -15.29 -17.24 18.13
N THR A 411 -13.98 -17.36 18.36
CA THR A 411 -13.31 -16.78 19.53
C THR A 411 -13.33 -15.26 19.48
N PHE A 412 -13.06 -14.69 18.31
CA PHE A 412 -13.17 -13.25 18.07
C PHE A 412 -14.60 -12.77 18.30
N ASN A 413 -15.60 -13.46 17.73
CA ASN A 413 -17.00 -13.07 17.88
C ASN A 413 -17.46 -13.05 19.34
N ARG A 414 -16.98 -14.00 20.17
CA ARG A 414 -17.26 -13.99 21.61
C ARG A 414 -16.57 -12.83 22.33
N SER A 415 -15.27 -12.61 22.09
CA SER A 415 -14.49 -11.61 22.83
C SER A 415 -14.97 -10.19 22.59
N ILE A 416 -15.33 -9.81 21.36
CA ILE A 416 -15.79 -8.45 21.06
C ILE A 416 -17.11 -8.07 21.75
N HIS A 417 -17.95 -9.05 22.13
CA HIS A 417 -19.16 -8.78 22.89
C HIS A 417 -18.90 -8.55 24.39
N GLU A 418 -17.74 -8.97 24.90
CA GLU A 418 -17.30 -8.77 26.29
C GLU A 418 -16.58 -7.44 26.48
N VAL A 419 -15.96 -6.89 25.42
CA VAL A 419 -15.27 -5.59 25.46
C VAL A 419 -16.29 -4.44 25.52
N VAL A 420 -16.39 -3.77 26.68
CA VAL A 420 -17.27 -2.62 26.89
C VAL A 420 -16.54 -1.31 26.60
N LEU A 421 -17.09 -0.54 25.67
CA LEU A 421 -16.60 0.77 25.28
C LEU A 421 -17.43 1.87 25.93
N LYS A 422 -16.76 2.95 26.34
CA LYS A 422 -17.39 4.11 26.97
C LYS A 422 -17.29 5.35 26.06
N ASN A 423 -18.35 6.14 26.04
CA ASN A 423 -18.44 7.45 25.39
C ASN A 423 -17.98 7.47 23.92
N ILE A 424 -18.75 6.83 23.03
CA ILE A 424 -18.48 6.89 21.59
C ILE A 424 -18.96 8.23 21.03
N THR A 425 -18.01 9.12 20.70
CA THR A 425 -18.30 10.50 20.25
C THR A 425 -18.52 10.66 18.75
N TRP A 426 -18.04 9.72 17.94
CA TRP A 426 -18.08 9.81 16.48
C TRP A 426 -19.35 9.20 15.85
N TYR A 427 -20.12 8.44 16.61
CA TYR A 427 -21.40 7.87 16.16
C TYR A 427 -22.51 8.90 16.37
N SER A 428 -23.14 9.37 15.29
CA SER A 428 -24.00 10.56 15.32
C SER A 428 -25.49 10.27 15.42
N GLU A 429 -25.96 9.08 15.06
CA GLU A 429 -27.40 8.76 15.09
C GLU A 429 -27.97 8.63 16.50
N ARG A 430 -27.12 8.36 17.50
CA ARG A 430 -27.52 8.25 18.91
C ARG A 430 -26.30 8.43 19.81
N SER A 431 -26.48 9.10 20.95
CA SER A 431 -25.46 9.11 22.02
C SER A 431 -25.28 7.70 22.60
N LEU A 432 -24.08 7.14 22.49
CA LEU A 432 -23.73 5.82 23.02
C LEU A 432 -22.78 5.99 24.21
N THR A 433 -23.33 5.96 25.43
CA THR A 433 -22.57 6.12 26.68
C THR A 433 -21.78 4.87 27.04
N GLU A 434 -22.41 3.70 26.98
CA GLU A 434 -21.77 2.39 27.19
C GLU A 434 -22.31 1.38 26.18
N ILE A 435 -21.42 0.73 25.43
CA ILE A 435 -21.78 -0.24 24.40
C ILE A 435 -20.67 -1.27 24.22
N SER A 436 -21.01 -2.54 24.00
CA SER A 436 -19.99 -3.53 23.63
C SER A 436 -19.45 -3.29 22.22
N LEU A 437 -18.17 -3.60 21.99
CA LEU A 437 -17.54 -3.48 20.67
C LEU A 437 -18.32 -4.25 19.60
N GLY A 438 -18.80 -5.45 19.93
CA GLY A 438 -19.65 -6.25 19.03
C GLY A 438 -20.99 -5.58 18.70
N SER A 439 -21.64 -4.93 19.67
CA SER A 439 -22.86 -4.17 19.41
C SER A 439 -22.59 -2.93 18.53
N LEU A 440 -21.46 -2.26 18.72
CA LEU A 440 -21.04 -1.13 17.90
C LEU A 440 -20.72 -1.56 16.46
N LEU A 441 -20.01 -2.67 16.29
CA LEU A 441 -19.73 -3.28 14.98
C LEU A 441 -21.03 -3.53 14.21
N ILE A 442 -22.02 -4.17 14.85
CA ILE A 442 -23.33 -4.42 14.25
C ILE A 442 -23.99 -3.11 13.79
N LEU A 443 -23.99 -2.08 14.65
CA LEU A 443 -24.57 -0.78 14.30
C LEU A 443 -23.90 -0.14 13.09
N VAL A 444 -22.58 -0.17 13.02
CA VAL A 444 -21.81 0.36 11.88
C VAL A 444 -22.12 -0.43 10.61
N VAL A 445 -22.09 -1.76 10.65
CA VAL A 445 -22.39 -2.60 9.48
C VAL A 445 -23.82 -2.38 8.98
N ILE A 446 -24.81 -2.27 9.88
CA ILE A 446 -26.20 -1.95 9.51
C ILE A 446 -26.28 -0.57 8.87
N ARG A 447 -25.58 0.44 9.42
CA ARG A 447 -25.51 1.78 8.81
C ARG A 447 -24.90 1.71 7.40
N THR A 448 -23.80 0.98 7.22
CA THR A 448 -23.15 0.78 5.91
C THR A 448 -24.11 0.13 4.91
N ILE A 449 -24.89 -0.87 5.33
CA ILE A 449 -25.94 -1.47 4.49
C ILE A 449 -27.00 -0.43 4.10
N GLN A 450 -27.52 0.33 5.06
CA GLN A 450 -28.57 1.33 4.81
C GLN A 450 -28.08 2.46 3.87
N PHE A 451 -26.85 2.93 4.09
CA PHE A 451 -26.20 3.89 3.21
C PHE A 451 -26.07 3.33 1.78
N ASN A 452 -25.58 2.10 1.65
CA ASN A 452 -25.44 1.45 0.35
C ASN A 452 -26.79 1.23 -0.36
N MET A 453 -27.86 0.88 0.36
CA MET A 453 -29.20 0.71 -0.24
C MET A 453 -29.73 2.00 -0.87
N THR A 454 -29.39 3.17 -0.29
CA THR A 454 -29.94 4.46 -0.69
C THR A 454 -29.06 5.20 -1.69
N ARG A 455 -27.73 5.08 -1.60
CA ARG A 455 -26.77 5.83 -2.41
C ARG A 455 -26.15 5.00 -3.53
N THR A 456 -25.29 4.04 -3.18
CA THR A 456 -24.36 3.38 -4.12
C THR A 456 -24.96 2.15 -4.80
N ARG A 457 -25.91 1.46 -4.15
CA ARG A 457 -26.57 0.23 -4.62
C ARG A 457 -25.59 -0.86 -5.05
N ASP A 458 -24.45 -0.93 -4.37
CA ASP A 458 -23.39 -1.86 -4.68
C ASP A 458 -23.72 -3.26 -4.13
N LYS A 459 -23.77 -4.24 -5.03
CA LYS A 459 -24.10 -5.62 -4.69
C LYS A 459 -23.06 -6.26 -3.78
N TYR A 460 -21.77 -6.02 -4.03
CA TYR A 460 -20.67 -6.65 -3.31
C TYR A 460 -20.61 -6.16 -1.87
N LEU A 461 -20.79 -4.85 -1.67
CA LEU A 461 -20.83 -4.24 -0.35
C LEU A 461 -21.97 -4.81 0.51
N HIS A 462 -23.15 -5.04 -0.08
CA HIS A 462 -24.26 -5.68 0.62
C HIS A 462 -23.94 -7.12 1.05
N THR A 463 -23.44 -7.95 0.11
CA THR A 463 -23.12 -9.35 0.39
C THR A 463 -22.09 -9.47 1.51
N ASN A 464 -21.02 -8.67 1.45
CA ASN A 464 -19.95 -8.72 2.45
C ASN A 464 -20.43 -8.23 3.83
N CYS A 465 -21.25 -7.17 3.90
CA CYS A 465 -21.81 -6.72 5.18
C CYS A 465 -22.75 -7.75 5.80
N LEU A 466 -23.60 -8.39 4.99
CA LEU A 466 -24.52 -9.43 5.47
C LEU A 466 -23.77 -10.70 5.89
N ALA A 467 -22.71 -11.08 5.16
CA ALA A 467 -21.85 -12.20 5.54
C ALA A 467 -21.15 -11.95 6.89
N ALA A 468 -20.65 -10.73 7.14
CA ALA A 468 -20.06 -10.39 8.44
C ALA A 468 -21.08 -10.51 9.58
N LEU A 469 -22.32 -10.02 9.39
CA LEU A 469 -23.39 -10.20 10.37
C LEU A 469 -23.74 -11.69 10.55
N ALA A 470 -23.82 -12.45 9.46
CA ALA A 470 -24.09 -13.88 9.46
C ALA A 470 -23.07 -14.65 10.31
N ASN A 471 -21.78 -14.42 10.08
CA ASN A 471 -20.70 -15.06 10.83
C ASN A 471 -20.82 -14.81 12.35
N MET A 472 -21.16 -13.58 12.74
CA MET A 472 -21.25 -13.21 14.16
C MET A 472 -22.50 -13.73 14.88
N SER A 473 -23.60 -14.03 14.17
CA SER A 473 -24.90 -14.28 14.80
C SER A 473 -24.92 -15.41 15.82
N ALA A 474 -24.07 -16.42 15.64
CA ALA A 474 -23.96 -17.55 16.58
C ALA A 474 -23.53 -17.13 17.98
N GLN A 475 -22.84 -16.00 18.08
CA GLN A 475 -22.23 -15.53 19.31
C GLN A 475 -22.84 -14.22 19.82
N PHE A 476 -23.99 -13.78 19.28
CA PHE A 476 -24.68 -12.59 19.80
C PHE A 476 -25.07 -12.80 21.27
N ARG A 477 -24.46 -12.00 22.15
CA ARG A 477 -24.68 -12.02 23.60
C ARG A 477 -24.81 -10.61 24.12
N CYS A 478 -25.73 -10.40 25.05
CA CYS A 478 -25.93 -9.13 25.77
C CYS A 478 -25.91 -7.90 24.85
N LEU A 479 -26.60 -7.99 23.70
CA LEU A 479 -26.62 -6.90 22.72
C LEU A 479 -27.21 -5.63 23.33
N HIS A 480 -26.60 -4.49 23.00
CA HIS A 480 -27.16 -3.21 23.37
C HIS A 480 -28.57 -3.06 22.75
N GLN A 481 -29.54 -2.56 23.53
CA GLN A 481 -30.96 -2.49 23.12
C GLN A 481 -31.16 -1.83 21.76
N TYR A 482 -30.40 -0.76 21.49
CA TYR A 482 -30.43 -0.06 20.22
C TYR A 482 -29.93 -0.92 19.04
N ALA A 483 -28.86 -1.71 19.24
CA ALA A 483 -28.34 -2.61 18.20
C ALA A 483 -29.37 -3.70 17.88
N ALA A 484 -29.98 -4.32 18.89
CA ALA A 484 -31.05 -5.29 18.72
C ALA A 484 -32.24 -4.71 17.93
N GLN A 485 -32.68 -3.49 18.28
CA GLN A 485 -33.74 -2.79 17.54
C GLN A 485 -33.37 -2.55 16.06
N ARG A 486 -32.11 -2.19 15.77
CA ARG A 486 -31.65 -1.94 14.41
C ARG A 486 -31.57 -3.22 13.58
N ILE A 487 -31.19 -4.36 14.17
CA ILE A 487 -31.24 -5.68 13.51
C ILE A 487 -32.69 -5.99 13.08
N ILE A 488 -33.65 -5.88 14.01
CA ILE A 488 -35.06 -6.17 13.73
C ILE A 488 -35.59 -5.23 12.62
N SER A 489 -35.22 -3.96 12.68
CA SER A 489 -35.61 -2.96 11.68
C SER A 489 -35.05 -3.28 10.30
N LEU A 490 -33.78 -3.71 10.23
CA LEU A 490 -33.15 -4.12 8.98
C LEU A 490 -33.84 -5.36 8.40
N PHE A 491 -34.13 -6.35 9.23
CA PHE A 491 -34.86 -7.55 8.80
C PHE A 491 -36.23 -7.19 8.21
N ALA A 492 -37.05 -6.41 8.94
CA ALA A 492 -38.37 -6.00 8.47
C ALA A 492 -38.30 -5.27 7.10
N LEU A 493 -37.30 -4.40 6.92
CA LEU A 493 -37.06 -3.72 5.65
C LEU A 493 -36.73 -4.69 4.51
N LEU A 494 -35.83 -5.65 4.76
CA LEU A 494 -35.41 -6.64 3.78
C LEU A 494 -36.55 -7.62 3.43
N SER A 495 -37.31 -8.09 4.42
CA SER A 495 -38.48 -8.95 4.21
C SER A 495 -39.54 -8.26 3.36
N LYS A 496 -39.86 -6.99 3.65
CA LYS A 496 -40.82 -6.21 2.85
C LYS A 496 -40.35 -6.07 1.40
N LYS A 497 -39.06 -5.84 1.18
CA LYS A 497 -38.48 -5.73 -0.16
C LYS A 497 -38.49 -7.09 -0.89
N HIS A 498 -38.19 -8.18 -0.18
CA HIS A 498 -38.26 -9.53 -0.73
C HIS A 498 -39.67 -9.90 -1.17
N ASN A 499 -40.67 -9.69 -0.31
CA ASN A 499 -42.07 -9.97 -0.62
C ASN A 499 -42.54 -9.18 -1.84
N LYS A 500 -42.19 -7.89 -1.95
CA LYS A 500 -42.51 -7.07 -3.12
C LYS A 500 -41.89 -7.62 -4.41
N ILE A 501 -40.66 -8.10 -4.36
CA ILE A 501 -39.99 -8.71 -5.54
C ILE A 501 -40.66 -10.05 -5.89
N LEU A 502 -41.01 -10.86 -4.89
CA LEU A 502 -41.69 -12.13 -5.08
C LEU A 502 -43.08 -11.93 -5.71
N GLU A 503 -43.84 -10.94 -5.27
CA GLU A 503 -45.12 -10.54 -5.88
C GLU A 503 -44.93 -10.13 -7.35
N GLN A 504 -43.91 -9.32 -7.65
CA GLN A 504 -43.58 -8.91 -9.02
C GLN A 504 -43.17 -10.09 -9.92
N ALA A 505 -42.37 -11.03 -9.41
CA ALA A 505 -41.96 -12.22 -10.14
C ALA A 505 -43.15 -13.16 -10.40
N THR A 506 -44.09 -13.25 -9.46
CA THR A 506 -45.29 -14.10 -9.57
C THR A 506 -46.34 -13.49 -10.51
N GLN A 507 -46.35 -12.16 -10.70
CA GLN A 507 -47.22 -11.46 -11.65
C GLN A 507 -46.69 -11.47 -13.10
N SER A 508 -45.40 -11.78 -13.32
CA SER A 508 -44.75 -11.75 -14.64
C SER A 508 -44.85 -12.99 -15.57
N PRO A 509 -45.61 -14.09 -15.32
CA PRO A 509 -45.75 -15.18 -16.29
C PRO A 509 -47.11 -15.25 -17.03
N ARG A 510 -47.89 -14.16 -17.16
CA ARG A 510 -49.21 -14.20 -17.85
C ARG A 510 -49.34 -13.34 -19.13
N GLY A 511 -48.26 -12.75 -19.63
CA GLY A 511 -48.30 -11.81 -20.77
C GLY A 511 -48.12 -12.39 -22.18
N LEU A 512 -47.74 -13.66 -22.35
CA LEU A 512 -47.47 -14.25 -23.68
C LEU A 512 -48.26 -15.54 -23.90
N ARG A 513 -49.58 -15.47 -23.97
CA ARG A 513 -50.42 -16.54 -24.53
C ARG A 513 -51.79 -16.02 -24.96
N ARG A 514 -51.84 -15.40 -26.15
CA ARG A 514 -52.97 -15.51 -27.09
C ARG A 514 -52.71 -14.75 -28.39
N ALA A 515 -52.41 -15.51 -29.45
CA ALA A 515 -52.91 -15.29 -30.79
C ALA A 515 -52.76 -16.62 -31.53
N ASP A 516 -53.91 -17.23 -31.84
CA ASP A 516 -54.11 -18.48 -32.59
C ASP A 516 -53.58 -18.32 -34.06
N TYR A 517 -53.29 -19.31 -34.92
CA TYR A 517 -54.03 -20.51 -35.34
C TYR A 517 -53.20 -21.29 -36.42
N VAL A 518 -53.39 -22.63 -36.47
CA VAL A 518 -53.37 -23.55 -37.65
C VAL A 518 -52.05 -24.04 -38.32
N SER A 519 -51.85 -25.37 -38.16
CA SER A 519 -51.37 -26.42 -39.09
C SER A 519 -49.91 -26.71 -39.44
N THR A 520 -49.58 -27.98 -39.14
CA THR A 520 -48.77 -28.99 -39.88
C THR A 520 -47.23 -28.83 -39.99
N VAL A 521 -46.56 -29.85 -39.44
CA VAL A 521 -45.13 -30.18 -39.50
C VAL A 521 -44.79 -30.72 -40.92
N PRO A 522 -43.60 -30.43 -41.48
CA PRO A 522 -42.57 -31.47 -41.54
C PRO A 522 -41.11 -31.02 -41.22
N LEU A 523 -40.41 -31.99 -40.63
CA LEU A 523 -38.99 -32.19 -40.33
C LEU A 523 -37.93 -31.51 -41.24
N LEU A 524 -36.85 -30.99 -40.63
CA LEU A 524 -35.40 -31.20 -40.95
C LEU A 524 -34.48 -30.28 -40.07
N PRO A 525 -33.15 -30.54 -39.97
CA PRO A 525 -32.37 -30.34 -38.74
C PRO A 525 -31.42 -29.13 -38.73
N TRP A 526 -31.07 -28.72 -37.49
CA TRP A 526 -29.82 -28.08 -37.04
C TRP A 526 -29.40 -26.71 -37.62
N SER A 527 -29.37 -25.70 -36.73
CA SER A 527 -28.24 -24.78 -36.49
C SER A 527 -28.55 -23.84 -35.30
N PRO A 528 -27.68 -23.70 -34.27
CA PRO A 528 -27.88 -22.71 -33.22
C PRO A 528 -27.19 -21.40 -33.56
N GLY A 529 -27.97 -20.35 -33.84
CA GLY A 529 -27.57 -18.95 -33.64
C GLY A 529 -28.09 -18.47 -32.28
N PRO A 530 -27.43 -17.51 -31.61
CA PRO A 530 -27.66 -17.23 -30.19
C PRO A 530 -28.93 -16.39 -29.99
N PRO A 531 -29.76 -16.63 -28.95
CA PRO A 531 -30.72 -15.65 -28.51
C PRO A 531 -30.10 -14.76 -27.44
N ALA A 532 -30.14 -13.45 -27.70
CA ALA A 532 -29.94 -12.42 -26.71
C ALA A 532 -31.09 -12.42 -25.67
N THR A 533 -30.77 -11.91 -24.48
CA THR A 533 -31.69 -11.34 -23.46
C THR A 533 -32.61 -12.27 -22.67
N SER A 534 -32.09 -12.90 -21.60
CA SER A 534 -32.86 -13.27 -20.39
C SER A 534 -32.05 -13.29 -19.07
N THR A 535 -30.76 -12.96 -19.11
CA THR A 535 -29.80 -13.15 -18.00
C THR A 535 -29.88 -12.13 -16.86
N ALA A 536 -30.52 -10.97 -17.04
CA ALA A 536 -30.52 -9.91 -16.01
C ALA A 536 -31.45 -10.19 -14.79
N ILE A 537 -32.51 -10.99 -14.98
CA ILE A 537 -33.50 -11.29 -13.92
C ILE A 537 -33.07 -12.51 -13.08
N SER A 538 -32.34 -13.47 -13.66
CA SER A 538 -31.83 -14.64 -12.93
C SER A 538 -30.67 -14.27 -12.01
N HIS A 539 -29.78 -13.35 -12.42
CA HIS A 539 -28.62 -12.93 -11.63
C HIS A 539 -28.96 -12.05 -10.40
N THR A 540 -30.09 -11.33 -10.43
CA THR A 540 -30.62 -10.60 -9.26
C THR A 540 -31.30 -11.55 -8.28
N HIS A 541 -32.06 -12.54 -8.79
CA HIS A 541 -32.70 -13.59 -7.99
C HIS A 541 -31.68 -14.47 -7.24
N HIS A 542 -30.61 -14.90 -7.91
CA HIS A 542 -29.59 -15.77 -7.30
C HIS A 542 -28.84 -15.08 -6.16
N SER A 543 -28.62 -13.77 -6.25
CA SER A 543 -27.96 -13.01 -5.19
C SER A 543 -28.86 -12.63 -4.03
N LEU A 544 -30.15 -12.41 -4.29
CA LEU A 544 -31.13 -12.21 -3.22
C LEU A 544 -31.38 -13.53 -2.49
N LEU A 545 -31.39 -14.66 -3.19
CA LEU A 545 -31.42 -15.99 -2.58
C LEU A 545 -30.17 -16.28 -1.75
N PHE A 546 -28.97 -15.95 -2.25
CA PHE A 546 -27.73 -16.11 -1.48
C PHE A 546 -27.72 -15.24 -0.21
N ASN A 547 -28.08 -13.95 -0.34
CA ASN A 547 -28.20 -13.04 0.82
C ASN A 547 -29.31 -13.46 1.78
N ASN A 548 -30.42 -14.03 1.29
CA ASN A 548 -31.50 -14.59 2.10
C ASN A 548 -31.12 -15.91 2.76
N VAL A 549 -30.27 -16.75 2.16
CA VAL A 549 -29.74 -17.97 2.79
C VAL A 549 -28.78 -17.59 3.93
N GLN A 550 -27.94 -16.58 3.74
CA GLN A 550 -27.10 -16.03 4.83
C GLN A 550 -27.95 -15.39 5.94
N LEU A 551 -29.05 -14.71 5.60
CA LEU A 551 -30.01 -14.18 6.56
C LEU A 551 -30.85 -15.27 7.26
N LEU A 552 -31.26 -16.32 6.55
CA LEU A 552 -31.96 -17.45 7.15
C LEU A 552 -31.04 -18.24 8.06
N ASN A 553 -29.75 -18.35 7.73
CA ASN A 553 -28.73 -18.90 8.61
C ASN A 553 -28.53 -18.00 9.83
N LEU A 554 -28.42 -16.68 9.66
CA LEU A 554 -28.39 -15.69 10.74
C LEU A 554 -29.59 -15.87 11.69
N PHE A 555 -30.79 -16.03 11.16
CA PHE A 555 -32.01 -16.19 11.97
C PHE A 555 -32.17 -17.58 12.57
N ALA A 556 -31.77 -18.66 11.88
CA ALA A 556 -31.78 -20.02 12.43
C ALA A 556 -30.82 -20.12 13.64
N VAL A 557 -29.68 -19.45 13.54
CA VAL A 557 -28.65 -19.35 14.57
C VAL A 557 -29.08 -18.43 15.73
N LEU A 558 -29.76 -17.31 15.44
CA LEU A 558 -30.39 -16.47 16.48
C LEU A 558 -31.53 -17.19 17.22
N ASN A 559 -32.24 -18.09 16.54
CA ASN A 559 -33.31 -18.90 17.14
C ASN A 559 -32.74 -20.03 18.01
N GLN A 560 -31.56 -20.58 17.67
CA GLN A 560 -30.84 -21.55 18.51
C GLN A 560 -30.21 -20.91 19.76
N SER A 561 -29.63 -19.71 19.65
CA SER A 561 -29.05 -18.97 20.79
C SER A 561 -30.12 -18.39 21.72
N ALA A 562 -31.33 -18.11 21.23
CA ALA A 562 -32.50 -17.72 22.03
C ALA A 562 -33.03 -18.84 22.95
N SER A 563 -32.62 -20.09 22.76
CA SER A 563 -32.94 -21.22 23.65
C SER A 563 -32.22 -21.14 25.00
N GLN A 564 -31.21 -20.27 25.15
CA GLN A 564 -30.38 -20.16 26.36
C GLN A 564 -30.47 -18.82 27.11
N SER A 565 -31.30 -17.85 26.71
CA SER A 565 -31.46 -16.61 27.50
C SER A 565 -32.86 -15.98 27.40
N VAL A 566 -33.28 -15.35 28.51
CA VAL A 566 -34.65 -14.96 28.92
C VAL A 566 -35.22 -13.78 28.10
N THR A 567 -35.25 -13.90 26.77
CA THR A 567 -35.91 -12.95 25.84
C THR A 567 -37.12 -13.57 25.13
N THR A 568 -37.77 -14.54 25.78
CA THR A 568 -38.82 -15.39 25.19
C THR A 568 -40.20 -14.70 25.10
N ASN A 569 -40.44 -13.58 25.79
CA ASN A 569 -41.81 -13.04 25.90
C ASN A 569 -42.23 -12.04 24.80
N VAL A 570 -41.31 -11.48 24.01
CA VAL A 570 -41.66 -10.47 22.99
C VAL A 570 -41.83 -11.11 21.59
N ILE A 571 -40.97 -12.06 21.22
CA ILE A 571 -40.98 -12.71 19.90
C ILE A 571 -42.13 -13.72 19.78
N THR A 572 -42.40 -14.48 20.85
CA THR A 572 -43.49 -15.48 20.88
C THR A 572 -44.87 -14.83 20.79
N ARG A 573 -45.05 -13.66 21.44
CA ARG A 573 -46.28 -12.85 21.35
C ARG A 573 -46.49 -12.27 19.95
N TRP A 574 -45.41 -11.91 19.26
CA TRP A 574 -45.49 -11.39 17.89
C TRP A 574 -45.84 -12.50 16.88
N MET A 575 -45.29 -13.71 17.02
CA MET A 575 -45.63 -14.85 16.16
C MET A 575 -47.06 -15.39 16.37
N GLN A 576 -47.63 -15.26 17.58
CA GLN A 576 -49.03 -15.67 17.84
C GLN A 576 -50.07 -14.68 17.32
N THR A 577 -49.68 -13.43 17.07
CA THR A 577 -50.60 -12.39 16.57
C THR A 577 -50.69 -12.33 15.04
N HIS A 578 -49.81 -13.03 14.31
CA HIS A 578 -49.69 -12.96 12.84
C HIS A 578 -49.63 -14.34 12.18
N LYS A 579 -50.35 -15.34 12.73
CA LYS A 579 -50.63 -16.60 12.03
C LYS A 579 -51.91 -16.48 11.19
#